data_AF-A0A2J6J955-F1
#
_entry.id   AF-A0A2J6J955-F1
#
_cell.length_a   1.000
_cell.length_b   1.000
_cell.length_c   1.000
_cell.angle_alpha   90.00
_cell.angle_beta   90.00
_cell.angle_gamma   90.00
#
_symmetry.space_group_name_H-M   'P 1'
#
loop_
_entity.id
_entity.type
_entity.pdbx_description
1 polymer ?
#
loop_
_entity_poly.entity_id
_entity_poly.type
_entity_poly.pdbx_seq_one_letter_code
_entity_poly.pdbx_strand_id
1 'polypeptide(L)'
;MFRLARWLLWLVISIVIIGGADQALIRMPITVPVLSPLQNFYIDFRGRLFGLIATEQPQAPSIEQVIDTNSETASTPVSAQRYVYVDDSGTLQFADNLNAIPQAYRKNAQPMD
;
A
#
# COMPACT_ATOMS: atom_id res chain seq x y z
N MET A 1 -26.43 9.47 -46.32
CA MET A 1 -26.33 8.28 -45.44
C MET A 1 -24.97 7.57 -45.58
N PHE A 2 -24.47 7.28 -46.79
CA PHE A 2 -23.16 6.60 -47.00
C PHE A 2 -21.94 7.31 -46.38
N ARG A 3 -21.93 8.65 -46.31
CA ARG A 3 -20.84 9.40 -45.65
C ARG A 3 -20.79 9.18 -44.14
N LEU A 4 -21.97 9.14 -43.50
CA LEU A 4 -22.10 8.84 -42.08
C LEU A 4 -21.76 7.39 -41.79
N ALA A 5 -22.23 6.46 -42.62
CA ALA A 5 -21.92 5.04 -42.50
C ALA A 5 -20.40 4.78 -42.63
N ARG A 6 -19.73 5.45 -43.57
CA ARG A 6 -18.27 5.39 -43.72
C ARG A 6 -17.54 5.95 -42.49
N TRP A 7 -18.03 7.04 -41.91
CA TRP A 7 -17.44 7.61 -40.70
C TRP A 7 -17.65 6.69 -39.48
N LEU A 8 -18.85 6.12 -39.32
CA LEU A 8 -19.16 5.12 -38.30
C LEU A 8 -18.29 3.88 -38.44
N LEU A 9 -18.09 3.38 -39.67
CA LEU A 9 -17.20 2.25 -39.93
C LEU A 9 -15.77 2.57 -39.48
N TRP A 10 -15.25 3.75 -39.82
CA TRP A 10 -13.93 4.20 -39.37
C TRP A 10 -13.83 4.35 -37.85
N LEU A 11 -14.90 4.81 -37.19
CA LEU A 11 -14.96 4.91 -35.74
C LEU A 11 -14.89 3.52 -35.10
N VAL A 12 -15.69 2.56 -35.58
CA VAL A 12 -15.65 1.18 -35.09
C VAL A 12 -14.28 0.57 -35.29
N ILE A 13 -13.68 0.73 -36.48
CA ILE A 13 -12.31 0.26 -36.75
C ILE A 13 -11.31 0.89 -35.77
N SER A 14 -11.41 2.20 -35.51
CA SER A 14 -10.56 2.90 -34.55
C SER A 14 -10.70 2.31 -33.14
N ILE A 15 -11.93 2.08 -32.68
CA ILE A 15 -12.19 1.45 -31.37
C ILE A 15 -11.56 0.06 -31.30
N VAL A 16 -11.69 -0.74 -32.37
CA VAL A 16 -11.10 -2.09 -32.42
C VAL A 16 -9.57 -2.02 -32.34
N ILE A 17 -8.94 -1.09 -33.04
CA ILE A 17 -7.49 -0.88 -32.99
C ILE A 17 -7.05 -0.47 -31.58
N ILE A 18 -7.74 0.49 -30.96
CA ILE A 18 -7.44 0.97 -29.61
C ILE A 18 -7.62 -0.17 -28.60
N GLY A 19 -8.72 -0.92 -28.69
CA GLY A 19 -8.98 -2.08 -27.84
C GLY A 19 -7.93 -3.19 -28.03
N GLY A 20 -7.49 -3.41 -29.27
CA GLY A 20 -6.40 -4.34 -29.57
C GLY A 20 -5.08 -3.91 -28.91
N ALA A 21 -4.74 -2.62 -28.98
CA ALA A 21 -3.55 -2.07 -28.32
C ALA A 21 -3.64 -2.17 -26.79
N ASP A 22 -4.80 -1.88 -26.20
CA ASP A 22 -5.07 -2.07 -24.76
C ASP A 22 -4.85 -3.53 -24.36
N GLN A 23 -5.41 -4.48 -25.11
CA GLN A 23 -5.23 -5.92 -24.84
C GLN A 23 -3.78 -6.36 -25.01
N ALA A 24 -3.07 -5.82 -26.00
CA ALA A 24 -1.65 -6.13 -26.21
C ALA A 24 -0.81 -5.68 -25.01
N LEU A 25 -1.04 -4.47 -24.49
CA LEU A 25 -0.33 -3.95 -23.32
C LEU A 25 -0.60 -4.76 -22.03
N ILE A 26 -1.77 -5.39 -21.91
CA ILE A 26 -2.09 -6.21 -20.74
C ILE A 26 -1.56 -7.64 -20.87
N ARG A 27 -1.69 -8.25 -22.06
CA ARG A 27 -1.46 -9.69 -22.24
C ARG A 27 -0.06 -10.03 -22.73
N MET A 28 0.61 -9.12 -23.45
CA MET A 28 1.94 -9.39 -24.00
C MET A 28 3.00 -8.76 -23.10
N PRO A 29 3.73 -9.54 -22.29
CA PRO A 29 4.82 -9.00 -21.48
C PRO A 29 5.90 -8.45 -22.39
N ILE A 30 6.22 -7.16 -22.24
CA ILE A 30 7.26 -6.51 -23.03
C ILE A 30 8.61 -6.93 -22.46
N THR A 31 9.31 -7.79 -23.19
CA THR A 31 10.61 -8.35 -22.77
C THR A 31 11.74 -7.32 -22.85
N VAL A 32 11.57 -6.21 -23.58
CA VAL A 32 12.61 -5.19 -23.69
C VAL A 32 12.66 -4.32 -22.43
N PRO A 33 13.81 -4.26 -21.71
CA PRO A 33 13.90 -3.58 -20.41
C PRO A 33 13.52 -2.10 -20.44
N VAL A 34 13.75 -1.43 -21.56
CA VAL A 34 13.47 0.01 -21.72
C VAL A 34 11.96 0.33 -21.79
N LEU A 35 11.13 -0.63 -22.22
CA LEU A 35 9.68 -0.43 -22.33
C LEU A 35 8.87 -1.10 -21.21
N SER A 36 9.50 -1.97 -20.42
CA SER A 36 8.85 -2.60 -19.26
C SER A 36 8.28 -1.57 -18.26
N PRO A 37 8.99 -0.47 -17.92
CA PRO A 37 8.42 0.58 -17.04
C PRO A 37 7.15 1.22 -17.60
N LEU A 38 7.08 1.41 -18.92
CA LEU A 38 5.91 1.99 -19.59
C LEU A 38 4.70 1.05 -19.50
N GLN A 39 4.91 -0.25 -19.69
CA GLN A 39 3.87 -1.26 -19.54
C GLN A 39 3.36 -1.32 -18.10
N ASN A 40 4.27 -1.33 -17.13
CA ASN A 40 3.90 -1.37 -15.71
C ASN A 40 3.09 -0.13 -15.31
N PHE A 41 3.52 1.06 -15.77
CA PHE A 41 2.77 2.29 -15.58
C PHE A 41 1.37 2.21 -16.20
N TYR A 42 1.26 1.72 -17.44
CA TYR A 42 -0.03 1.60 -18.13
C TYR A 42 -1.01 0.69 -17.38
N ILE A 43 -0.54 -0.47 -16.92
CA ILE A 43 -1.36 -1.44 -16.20
C ILE A 43 -1.85 -0.85 -14.87
N ASP A 44 -0.98 -0.20 -14.10
CA ASP A 44 -1.34 0.46 -12.83
C ASP A 44 -2.33 1.62 -13.05
N PHE A 45 -2.05 2.50 -14.00
CA PHE A 45 -2.92 3.63 -14.35
C PHE A 45 -4.33 3.16 -14.74
N ARG A 46 -4.41 2.15 -15.63
CA ARG A 46 -5.68 1.58 -16.07
C ARG A 46 -6.44 0.97 -14.90
N GLY A 47 -5.77 0.21 -14.03
CA GLY A 47 -6.36 -0.37 -12.83
C GLY A 47 -6.98 0.69 -11.93
N ARG A 48 -6.26 1.79 -11.67
CA ARG A 48 -6.76 2.93 -10.88
C ARG A 48 -7.92 3.64 -11.57
N LEU A 49 -7.85 3.86 -12.88
CA LEU A 49 -8.92 4.51 -13.63
C LEU A 49 -10.23 3.71 -13.54
N PHE A 50 -10.16 2.38 -13.68
CA PHE A 50 -11.32 1.53 -13.47
C PHE A 50 -11.73 1.44 -12.01
N GLY A 51 -10.80 1.45 -11.05
CA GLY A 51 -11.11 1.49 -9.62
C GLY A 51 -11.80 2.79 -9.16
N LEU A 52 -11.61 3.91 -9.88
CA LEU A 52 -12.35 5.15 -9.64
C LEU A 52 -13.79 5.09 -10.19
N ILE A 53 -14.03 4.27 -11.21
CA ILE A 53 -15.33 4.13 -11.88
C ILE A 53 -16.13 2.96 -11.27
N ALA A 54 -15.44 1.90 -10.87
CA ALA A 54 -15.99 0.75 -10.19
C ALA A 54 -15.97 1.02 -8.68
N THR A 55 -17.13 1.38 -8.14
CA THR A 55 -17.36 1.67 -6.70
C THR A 55 -17.06 0.50 -5.75
N GLU A 56 -16.51 -0.61 -6.26
CA GLU A 56 -16.37 -1.90 -5.58
C GLU A 56 -14.92 -2.39 -5.55
N GLN A 57 -13.96 -1.52 -5.23
CA GLN A 57 -12.69 -2.04 -4.75
C GLN A 57 -12.93 -2.52 -3.31
N PRO A 58 -12.74 -3.82 -2.99
CA PRO A 58 -12.66 -4.23 -1.59
C PRO A 58 -11.55 -3.40 -0.99
N GLN A 59 -11.92 -2.48 -0.10
CA GLN A 59 -10.96 -1.66 0.62
C GLN A 59 -10.04 -2.64 1.33
N ALA A 60 -8.80 -2.76 0.84
CA ALA A 60 -7.73 -3.20 1.72
C ALA A 60 -7.84 -2.30 2.95
N PRO A 61 -7.85 -2.87 4.18
CA PRO A 61 -8.17 -2.12 5.37
C PRO A 61 -7.30 -0.87 5.40
N SER A 62 -7.95 0.29 5.55
CA SER A 62 -7.23 1.55 5.54
C SER A 62 -6.20 1.56 6.67
N ILE A 63 -5.15 2.37 6.55
CA ILE A 63 -4.13 2.45 7.59
C ILE A 63 -4.78 2.79 8.95
N GLU A 64 -5.84 3.60 8.94
CA GLU A 64 -6.67 3.91 10.10
C GLU A 64 -7.35 2.66 10.67
N GLN A 65 -7.98 1.82 9.84
CA GLN A 65 -8.61 0.56 10.31
C GLN A 65 -7.59 -0.42 10.90
N VAL A 66 -6.39 -0.48 10.32
CA VAL A 66 -5.30 -1.32 10.87
C VAL A 66 -4.79 -0.75 12.20
N ILE A 67 -4.69 0.57 12.33
CA ILE A 67 -4.32 1.24 13.58
C ILE A 67 -5.39 1.06 14.67
N ASP A 68 -6.67 1.19 14.32
CA ASP A 68 -7.79 1.04 15.25
C ASP A 68 -7.87 -0.41 15.77
N THR A 69 -7.74 -1.38 14.87
CA THR A 69 -7.71 -2.83 15.21
C THR A 69 -6.52 -3.17 16.13
N ASN A 70 -5.37 -2.53 15.90
CA ASN A 70 -4.18 -2.75 16.73
C ASN A 70 -4.25 -1.98 18.06
N SER A 71 -4.94 -0.83 18.10
CA SER A 71 -5.17 -0.04 19.32
C SER A 71 -6.13 -0.73 20.29
N GLU A 72 -7.16 -1.41 19.78
CA GLU A 72 -8.11 -2.15 20.62
C GLU A 72 -7.45 -3.36 21.31
N THR A 73 -6.44 -3.96 20.66
CA THR A 73 -5.66 -5.07 21.25
C THR A 73 -4.58 -4.59 22.24
N ALA A 74 -4.21 -3.30 22.21
CA ALA A 74 -3.19 -2.71 23.08
C ALA A 74 -3.73 -2.19 24.43
N SER A 75 -5.03 -2.32 24.70
CA SER A 75 -5.67 -1.84 25.94
C SER A 75 -5.44 -2.78 27.14
N THR A 76 -4.17 -2.98 27.51
CA THR A 76 -3.80 -3.31 28.89
C THR A 76 -3.37 -1.99 29.54
N PRO A 77 -3.81 -1.64 30.77
CA PRO A 77 -3.53 -0.33 31.33
C PRO A 77 -2.02 -0.17 31.57
N VAL A 78 -1.37 0.53 30.65
CA VAL A 78 0.03 0.90 30.73
C VAL A 78 0.13 1.98 31.80
N SER A 79 0.82 1.64 32.89
CA SER A 79 1.29 2.60 33.88
C SER A 79 1.91 3.80 33.17
N ALA A 80 1.51 5.02 33.54
CA ALA A 80 1.97 6.27 32.92
C ALA A 80 3.49 6.51 33.03
N GLN A 81 4.22 5.65 33.74
CA GLN A 81 5.67 5.76 33.89
C GLN A 81 6.40 4.91 32.85
N ARG A 82 6.84 5.56 31.78
CA ARG A 82 7.77 4.99 30.80
C ARG A 82 9.18 4.96 31.38
N TYR A 83 9.98 3.96 31.02
CA TYR A 83 11.35 3.78 31.49
C TYR A 83 12.33 3.74 30.32
N VAL A 84 13.55 4.20 30.55
CA VAL A 84 14.70 4.08 29.64
C VAL A 84 15.80 3.25 30.31
N TYR A 85 16.45 2.35 29.57
CA TYR A 85 17.57 1.55 30.06
C TYR A 85 18.63 1.34 28.95
N VAL A 86 19.83 0.92 29.34
CA VAL A 86 20.91 0.58 28.41
C VAL A 86 21.10 -0.94 28.39
N ASP A 87 21.15 -1.53 27.20
CA ASP A 87 21.39 -2.97 27.01
C ASP A 87 22.90 -3.31 26.95
N ASP A 88 23.22 -4.61 26.84
CA ASP A 88 24.61 -5.10 26.74
C ASP A 88 25.40 -4.54 25.54
N SER A 89 24.71 -4.03 24.52
CA SER A 89 25.34 -3.39 23.35
C SER A 89 25.63 -1.90 23.56
N GLY A 90 25.23 -1.34 24.70
CA GLY A 90 25.33 0.10 24.97
C GLY A 90 24.21 0.92 24.32
N THR A 91 23.14 0.28 23.83
CA THR A 91 22.03 0.95 23.14
C THR A 91 20.94 1.35 24.13
N LEU A 92 20.40 2.56 23.97
CA LEU A 92 19.26 3.04 24.76
C LEU A 92 17.96 2.38 24.27
N GLN A 93 17.22 1.80 25.21
CA GLN A 93 15.97 1.10 25.00
C GLN A 93 14.86 1.74 25.83
N PHE A 94 13.64 1.75 25.29
CA PHE A 94 12.45 2.31 25.95
C PHE A 94 11.47 1.20 26.29
N ALA A 95 10.90 1.25 27.48
CA ALA A 95 9.91 0.30 27.94
C ALA A 95 8.72 1.02 28.57
N ASP A 96 7.51 0.59 28.20
CA ASP A 96 6.27 1.19 28.67
C ASP A 96 5.98 0.92 30.16
N ASN A 97 6.66 -0.05 30.77
CA ASN A 97 6.62 -0.30 32.22
C ASN A 97 7.86 -1.10 32.67
N LEU A 98 8.11 -1.14 33.98
CA LEU A 98 9.27 -1.82 34.56
C LEU A 98 9.28 -3.35 34.29
N ASN A 99 8.11 -3.98 34.14
CA ASN A 99 8.02 -5.42 33.88
C ASN A 99 8.46 -5.79 32.46
N ALA A 100 8.28 -4.88 31.50
CA ALA A 100 8.71 -5.04 30.11
C ALA A 100 10.24 -4.99 29.94
N ILE A 101 10.97 -4.54 30.96
CA ILE A 101 12.44 -4.52 30.97
C ILE A 101 12.97 -5.90 31.39
N PRO A 102 13.93 -6.51 30.68
CA PRO A 102 14.57 -7.74 31.12
C PRO A 102 15.22 -7.57 32.51
N GLN A 103 15.12 -8.59 33.37
CA GLN A 103 15.54 -8.52 34.77
C GLN A 103 16.98 -7.98 34.96
N ALA A 104 17.90 -8.34 34.06
CA ALA A 104 19.29 -7.91 34.09
C ALA A 104 19.46 -6.37 34.04
N TYR A 105 18.55 -5.66 33.36
CA TYR A 105 18.67 -4.23 33.07
C TYR A 105 17.80 -3.33 33.96
N ARG A 106 16.87 -3.91 34.74
CA ARG A 106 15.95 -3.15 35.61
C ARG A 106 16.67 -2.26 36.63
N LYS A 107 17.82 -2.70 37.12
CA LYS A 107 18.66 -1.95 38.08
C LYS A 107 19.20 -0.63 37.53
N ASN A 108 19.36 -0.54 36.21
CA ASN A 108 19.88 0.63 35.51
C ASN A 108 18.76 1.38 34.75
N ALA A 109 17.50 0.96 34.92
CA ALA A 109 16.38 1.59 34.28
C ALA A 109 16.02 2.89 35.01
N GLN A 110 15.83 3.96 34.25
CA GLN A 110 15.44 5.26 34.76
C GLN A 110 14.03 5.60 34.31
N PRO A 111 13.14 6.07 35.20
CA PRO A 111 11.85 6.60 34.78
C PRO A 111 12.05 7.83 33.89
N MET A 112 11.21 7.97 32.87
CA MET A 112 11.09 9.15 32.04
C MET A 112 9.89 9.98 32.53
N ASP A 113 10.12 11.28 32.73
CA ASP A 113 9.10 12.28 33.02
C ASP A 113 8.39 12.78 31.75
#